data_AF-A0A8T9AF99-F1
#
_entry.id   AF-A0A8T9AF99-F1
#
_cell.length_a   1.000
_cell.length_b   1.000
_cell.length_c   1.000
_cell.angle_alpha   90.00
_cell.angle_beta   90.00
_cell.angle_gamma   90.00
#
_symmetry.space_group_name_H-M   'P 1'
#
loop_
_entity.id
_entity.type
_entity.pdbx_description
1 polymer ?
#
loop_
_entity_poly.entity_id
_entity_poly.type
_entity_poly.pdbx_seq_one_letter_code
_entity_poly.pdbx_strand_id
1 'polypeptide(L)'
;MATGKEAKKKRNIPRKETKQEKAEEKNIDTANNIAKEELITAEVEAKKEVSELKEGAEAKLGGTVGGGAPRKDESSWIPKTELGRKVLNNEITDIMQIFNSGRRITEPEIVDALIPNLESEIIMIGGSTGKGGGIRRTPSKRTTRMHKSGRRFTTSALIVAGNRDGLVGLGFAAGPPAKHQELMQKALQKAKLNLIPIRRGCGSWECSCAKPHSIPLNVTGKSGSVVVELKPAPRGIGLCVSDEIKKIMTMAGIKDVWSKTRGQTQSRINLVKAVFDAMKRLDRFKLQDSQEKILGLAEGKMG
;
A
#
# COMPACT_ATOMS: atom_id res chain seq x y z
N MET A 1 -49.14 -44.67 -62.03
CA MET A 1 -48.11 -45.67 -62.40
C MET A 1 -46.77 -45.19 -61.87
N ALA A 2 -46.09 -46.04 -61.10
CA ALA A 2 -44.86 -45.75 -60.38
C ALA A 2 -43.66 -45.50 -61.31
N THR A 3 -42.71 -44.67 -60.87
CA THR A 3 -41.27 -45.03 -60.74
C THR A 3 -40.48 -43.82 -60.25
N GLY A 4 -39.90 -43.95 -59.06
CA GLY A 4 -38.94 -42.99 -58.52
C GLY A 4 -37.56 -43.13 -59.16
N LYS A 5 -36.80 -42.04 -59.19
CA LYS A 5 -35.34 -42.07 -59.32
C LYS A 5 -34.73 -41.08 -58.33
N GLU A 6 -34.13 -41.63 -57.29
CA GLU A 6 -33.33 -40.96 -56.28
C GLU A 6 -32.14 -40.22 -56.90
N ALA A 7 -31.98 -38.95 -56.54
CA ALA A 7 -30.81 -38.15 -56.85
C ALA A 7 -29.63 -38.58 -55.94
N LYS A 8 -28.67 -39.32 -56.51
CA LYS A 8 -27.42 -39.71 -55.83
C LYS A 8 -26.56 -38.47 -55.53
N LYS A 9 -26.51 -38.13 -54.25
CA LYS A 9 -25.58 -37.21 -53.57
C LYS A 9 -24.13 -37.61 -53.88
N LYS A 10 -23.41 -36.82 -54.70
CA LYS A 10 -21.95 -36.97 -54.89
C LYS A 10 -21.27 -36.75 -53.53
N ARG A 11 -20.73 -37.82 -52.94
CA ARG A 11 -19.88 -37.74 -51.75
C ARG A 11 -18.55 -37.11 -52.18
N ASN A 12 -18.21 -35.97 -51.58
CA ASN A 12 -16.91 -35.33 -51.72
C ASN A 12 -15.87 -36.23 -51.03
N ILE A 13 -14.98 -36.84 -51.80
CA ILE A 13 -13.92 -37.72 -51.29
C ILE A 13 -12.76 -36.79 -50.90
N PRO A 14 -12.35 -36.71 -49.63
CA PRO A 14 -11.19 -35.90 -49.24
C PRO A 14 -9.94 -36.48 -49.90
N ARG A 15 -9.17 -35.62 -50.58
CA ARG A 15 -7.86 -35.96 -51.15
C ARG A 15 -6.98 -36.38 -49.96
N LYS A 16 -6.56 -37.65 -49.91
CA LYS A 16 -5.58 -38.11 -48.92
C LYS A 16 -4.28 -37.36 -49.21
N GLU A 17 -3.98 -36.35 -48.39
CA GLU A 17 -2.67 -35.70 -48.34
C GLU A 17 -1.61 -36.80 -48.23
N THR A 18 -0.65 -36.76 -49.14
CA THR A 18 0.42 -37.74 -49.21
C THR A 18 1.32 -37.59 -47.98
N LYS A 19 1.96 -38.68 -47.53
CA LYS A 19 2.88 -38.64 -46.36
C LYS A 19 4.01 -37.62 -46.52
N GLN A 20 4.32 -37.23 -47.76
CA GLN A 20 5.33 -36.21 -48.09
C GLN A 20 4.82 -34.80 -47.77
N GLU A 21 3.57 -34.45 -48.14
CA GLU A 21 2.99 -33.12 -47.86
C GLU A 21 2.87 -32.84 -46.35
N LYS A 22 2.49 -33.85 -45.53
CA LYS A 22 2.46 -33.71 -44.06
C LYS A 22 3.83 -33.64 -43.39
N ALA A 23 4.87 -34.15 -44.04
CA ALA A 23 6.24 -34.04 -43.54
C ALA A 23 6.81 -32.65 -43.86
N GLU A 24 6.48 -32.08 -45.02
CA GLU A 24 6.86 -30.73 -45.42
C GLU A 24 6.18 -29.67 -44.54
N GLU A 25 4.87 -29.76 -44.28
CA GLU A 25 4.17 -28.82 -43.39
C GLU A 25 4.75 -28.81 -41.96
N LYS A 26 5.06 -29.98 -41.40
CA LYS A 26 5.71 -30.07 -40.09
C LYS A 26 7.11 -29.46 -40.08
N ASN A 27 7.86 -29.60 -41.16
CA ASN A 27 9.21 -29.05 -41.25
C ASN A 27 9.17 -27.51 -41.34
N ILE A 28 8.18 -26.96 -42.05
CA ILE A 28 7.93 -25.51 -42.15
C ILE A 28 7.52 -24.94 -40.79
N ASP A 29 6.63 -25.63 -40.05
CA ASP A 29 6.24 -25.20 -38.69
C ASP A 29 7.42 -25.24 -37.71
N THR A 30 8.30 -26.23 -37.82
CA THR A 30 9.48 -26.35 -36.97
C THR A 30 10.48 -25.23 -37.28
N ALA A 31 10.71 -24.91 -38.56
CA ALA A 31 11.56 -23.82 -38.99
C ALA A 31 11.02 -22.44 -38.56
N ASN A 32 9.69 -22.24 -38.63
CA ASN A 32 9.05 -20.99 -38.18
C ASN A 32 9.15 -20.78 -36.67
N ASN A 33 9.17 -21.85 -35.88
CA ASN A 33 9.35 -21.75 -34.43
C ASN A 33 10.79 -21.43 -34.05
N ILE A 34 11.78 -22.01 -34.74
CA ILE A 34 13.20 -21.71 -34.53
C ILE A 34 13.48 -20.23 -34.89
N ALA A 35 12.95 -19.75 -36.02
CA ALA A 35 13.10 -18.35 -36.42
C ALA A 35 12.46 -17.37 -35.41
N LYS A 36 11.35 -17.75 -34.75
CA LYS A 36 10.75 -16.96 -33.68
C LYS A 36 11.60 -16.95 -32.41
N GLU A 37 12.20 -18.07 -32.03
CA GLU A 37 13.10 -18.13 -30.87
C GLU A 37 14.37 -17.28 -31.10
N GLU A 38 14.94 -17.32 -32.31
CA GLU A 38 16.10 -16.51 -32.68
C GLU A 38 15.80 -15.00 -32.69
N LEU A 39 14.59 -14.58 -33.10
CA LEU A 39 14.15 -13.19 -33.03
C LEU A 39 13.98 -12.71 -31.57
N ILE A 40 13.49 -13.58 -30.69
CA ILE A 40 13.32 -13.27 -29.26
C ILE A 40 14.69 -13.15 -28.58
N THR A 41 15.64 -14.03 -28.88
CA THR A 41 16.99 -13.94 -28.30
C THR A 41 17.71 -12.67 -28.77
N ALA A 42 17.56 -12.29 -30.04
CA ALA A 42 18.11 -11.04 -30.56
C ALA A 42 17.50 -9.79 -29.90
N GLU A 43 16.19 -9.76 -29.64
CA GLU A 43 15.56 -8.65 -28.89
C GLU A 43 16.03 -8.56 -27.44
N VAL A 44 16.31 -9.70 -26.79
CA VAL A 44 16.82 -9.74 -25.42
C VAL A 44 18.27 -9.26 -25.35
N GLU A 45 19.12 -9.67 -26.29
CA GLU A 45 20.50 -9.18 -26.40
C GLU A 45 20.56 -7.68 -26.71
N ALA A 46 19.74 -7.20 -27.65
CA ALA A 46 19.67 -5.77 -27.96
C ALA A 46 19.21 -4.92 -26.76
N LYS A 47 18.25 -5.42 -25.96
CA LYS A 47 17.83 -4.74 -24.71
C LYS A 47 18.94 -4.73 -23.66
N LYS A 48 19.77 -5.77 -23.62
CA LYS A 48 20.90 -5.87 -22.70
C LYS A 48 22.02 -4.90 -23.07
N GLU A 49 22.38 -4.79 -24.34
CA GLU A 49 23.37 -3.81 -24.81
C GLU A 49 22.91 -2.36 -24.56
N VAL A 50 21.62 -2.06 -24.77
CA VAL A 50 21.05 -0.73 -24.46
C VAL A 50 21.07 -0.43 -22.96
N SER A 51 20.94 -1.44 -22.09
CA SER A 51 21.09 -1.24 -20.63
C SER A 51 22.53 -0.96 -20.22
N GLU A 52 23.50 -1.68 -20.76
CA GLU A 52 24.92 -1.51 -20.44
C GLU A 52 25.46 -0.15 -20.93
N LEU A 53 24.96 0.34 -22.08
CA LEU A 53 25.30 1.68 -22.58
C LEU A 53 24.71 2.83 -21.73
N LYS A 54 23.55 2.62 -21.10
CA LYS A 54 22.96 3.60 -20.17
C LYS A 54 23.73 3.68 -18.86
N GLU A 55 24.16 2.55 -18.31
CA GLU A 55 25.02 2.51 -17.12
C GLU A 55 26.38 3.21 -17.37
N GLY A 56 26.95 3.04 -18.56
CA GLY A 56 28.19 3.73 -18.96
C GLY A 56 28.06 5.25 -19.12
N ALA A 57 26.86 5.74 -19.45
CA ALA A 57 26.58 7.18 -19.60
C ALA A 57 26.37 7.88 -18.24
N GLU A 58 25.74 7.21 -17.27
CA GLU A 58 25.49 7.75 -15.94
C GLU A 58 26.77 7.82 -15.07
N ALA A 59 27.77 6.96 -15.33
CA ALA A 59 29.04 6.96 -14.63
C ALA A 59 29.93 8.21 -14.89
N LYS A 60 29.61 9.05 -15.88
CA LYS A 60 30.42 10.23 -16.24
C LYS A 60 29.87 11.57 -15.71
N LEU A 61 28.72 11.58 -15.03
CA LEU A 61 28.16 12.78 -14.38
C LEU A 61 27.88 12.52 -12.89
N GLY A 62 28.85 12.83 -12.02
CA GLY A 62 28.62 12.68 -10.57
C GLY A 62 29.77 13.12 -9.69
N GLY A 63 29.98 14.45 -9.62
CA GLY A 63 30.84 15.07 -8.60
C GLY A 63 30.28 14.91 -7.19
N THR A 64 31.21 14.70 -6.24
CA THR A 64 31.11 14.67 -4.78
C THR A 64 29.87 15.30 -4.12
N VAL A 65 29.13 14.53 -3.29
CA VAL A 65 28.76 14.83 -1.87
C VAL A 65 28.22 13.55 -1.20
N GLY A 66 28.80 13.18 -0.05
CA GLY A 66 28.09 12.57 1.09
C GLY A 66 27.74 11.08 1.04
N GLY A 67 28.36 10.30 1.91
CA GLY A 67 28.09 8.86 2.11
C GLY A 67 26.64 8.56 2.48
N GLY A 68 25.87 8.12 1.50
CA GLY A 68 24.69 7.29 1.65
C GLY A 68 24.94 5.98 0.92
N ALA A 69 24.56 4.86 1.53
CA ALA A 69 24.59 3.55 0.87
C ALA A 69 23.94 3.65 -0.53
N PRO A 70 24.44 2.91 -1.53
CA PRO A 70 23.89 2.96 -2.88
C PRO A 70 22.38 2.71 -2.83
N ARG A 71 21.63 3.63 -3.43
CA ARG A 71 20.18 3.56 -3.60
C ARG A 71 19.93 2.29 -4.40
N LYS A 72 19.29 1.27 -3.80
CA LYS A 72 18.95 0.04 -4.51
C LYS A 72 18.17 0.41 -5.77
N ASP A 73 18.69 -0.01 -6.90
CA ASP A 73 18.15 0.24 -8.23
C ASP A 73 16.70 -0.25 -8.34
N GLU A 74 15.83 0.59 -8.91
CA GLU A 74 14.40 0.35 -9.12
C GLU A 74 14.13 -0.63 -10.26
N SER A 75 14.63 -1.87 -10.27
CA SER A 75 14.26 -2.78 -11.37
C SER A 75 14.63 -4.25 -11.16
N SER A 76 14.00 -4.93 -10.20
CA SER A 76 13.55 -6.32 -10.40
C SER A 76 12.67 -6.80 -9.23
N TRP A 77 11.54 -6.13 -8.98
CA TRP A 77 10.52 -6.76 -8.15
C TRP A 77 9.92 -7.93 -8.93
N ILE A 78 10.15 -9.15 -8.44
CA ILE A 78 9.53 -10.37 -8.99
C ILE A 78 8.28 -10.66 -8.15
N PRO A 79 7.06 -10.38 -8.67
CA PRO A 79 5.84 -10.55 -7.91
C PRO A 79 5.57 -12.03 -7.65
N LYS A 80 5.17 -12.35 -6.42
CA LYS A 80 4.82 -13.73 -6.02
C LYS A 80 3.33 -13.97 -6.10
N THR A 81 2.54 -12.93 -5.88
CA THR A 81 1.08 -12.96 -5.90
C THR A 81 0.51 -12.62 -7.26
N GLU A 82 -0.74 -13.04 -7.49
CA GLU A 82 -1.51 -12.63 -8.67
C GLU A 82 -1.73 -11.12 -8.70
N LEU A 83 -1.97 -10.51 -7.54
CA LEU A 83 -2.07 -9.06 -7.40
C LEU A 83 -0.78 -8.36 -7.84
N GLY A 84 0.37 -8.84 -7.38
CA GLY A 84 1.66 -8.29 -7.78
C GLY A 84 1.87 -8.39 -9.29
N ARG A 85 1.51 -9.53 -9.90
CA ARG A 85 1.59 -9.71 -11.37
C ARG A 85 0.68 -8.73 -12.13
N LYS A 86 -0.56 -8.54 -11.66
CA LYS A 86 -1.50 -7.59 -12.26
C LYS A 86 -1.01 -6.14 -12.18
N VAL A 87 -0.44 -5.74 -11.05
CA VAL A 87 0.14 -4.41 -10.86
C VAL A 87 1.37 -4.22 -11.74
N LEU A 88 2.26 -5.21 -11.81
CA LEU A 88 3.44 -5.17 -12.68
C LEU A 88 3.05 -5.10 -14.18
N ASN A 89 2.00 -5.81 -14.57
CA ASN A 89 1.44 -5.76 -15.92
C ASN A 89 0.64 -4.48 -16.22
N ASN A 90 0.57 -3.53 -15.28
CA ASN A 90 -0.22 -2.29 -15.36
C ASN A 90 -1.74 -2.51 -15.56
N GLU A 91 -2.28 -3.67 -15.20
CA GLU A 91 -3.73 -3.90 -15.20
C GLU A 91 -4.45 -3.11 -14.09
N ILE A 92 -3.76 -2.93 -12.96
CA ILE A 92 -4.25 -2.16 -11.81
C ILE A 92 -3.33 -0.95 -11.67
N THR A 93 -3.86 0.22 -11.96
CA THR A 93 -3.13 1.49 -11.87
C THR A 93 -3.43 2.26 -10.59
N ASP A 94 -4.59 1.99 -9.96
CA ASP A 94 -5.03 2.68 -8.76
C ASP A 94 -5.26 1.72 -7.59
N ILE A 95 -4.83 2.15 -6.41
CA ILE A 95 -4.93 1.36 -5.19
C ILE A 95 -6.39 1.22 -4.72
N MET A 96 -7.26 2.18 -5.06
CA MET A 96 -8.68 2.10 -4.69
C MET A 96 -9.38 0.92 -5.36
N GLN A 97 -8.95 0.51 -6.56
CA GLN A 97 -9.45 -0.70 -7.22
C GLN A 97 -9.18 -1.96 -6.37
N ILE A 98 -8.02 -2.02 -5.71
CA ILE A 98 -7.66 -3.11 -4.81
C ILE A 98 -8.58 -3.11 -3.58
N PHE A 99 -8.79 -1.95 -2.96
CA PHE A 99 -9.68 -1.83 -1.80
C PHE A 99 -11.13 -2.20 -2.13
N ASN A 100 -11.67 -1.73 -3.26
CA ASN A 100 -13.03 -2.02 -3.71
C ASN A 100 -13.23 -3.50 -4.07
N SER A 101 -12.19 -4.15 -4.62
CA SER A 101 -12.21 -5.59 -4.88
C SER A 101 -12.17 -6.44 -3.60
N GLY A 102 -11.91 -5.84 -2.43
CA GLY A 102 -11.78 -6.54 -1.15
C GLY A 102 -10.53 -7.42 -1.05
N ARG A 103 -9.60 -7.30 -2.01
CA ARG A 103 -8.39 -8.11 -2.04
C ARG A 103 -7.37 -7.60 -1.02
N ARG A 104 -6.65 -8.53 -0.38
CA ARG A 104 -5.65 -8.21 0.64
C ARG A 104 -4.29 -7.94 -0.01
N ILE A 105 -3.66 -6.83 0.38
CA ILE A 105 -2.27 -6.53 0.02
C ILE A 105 -1.33 -7.38 0.88
N THR A 106 -0.48 -8.17 0.24
CA THR A 106 0.48 -9.08 0.89
C THR A 106 1.94 -8.73 0.62
N GLU A 107 2.21 -8.01 -0.47
CA GLU A 107 3.54 -7.54 -0.86
C GLU A 107 3.60 -6.02 -0.64
N PRO A 108 4.55 -5.50 0.17
CA PRO A 108 4.71 -4.07 0.35
C PRO A 108 5.12 -3.35 -0.95
N GLU A 109 5.77 -4.07 -1.88
CA GLU A 109 6.23 -3.55 -3.17
C GLU A 109 5.06 -3.12 -4.07
N ILE A 110 3.87 -3.74 -3.93
CA ILE A 110 2.64 -3.31 -4.62
C ILE A 110 2.33 -1.84 -4.30
N VAL A 111 2.50 -1.44 -3.05
CA VAL A 111 2.22 -0.08 -2.60
C VAL A 111 3.25 0.89 -3.15
N ASP A 112 4.51 0.47 -3.23
CA ASP A 112 5.60 1.30 -3.75
C ASP A 112 5.44 1.57 -5.24
N ALA A 113 4.95 0.58 -6.00
CA ALA A 113 4.63 0.76 -7.42
C ALA A 113 3.43 1.69 -7.66
N LEU A 114 2.37 1.59 -6.83
CA LEU A 114 1.13 2.36 -7.01
C LEU A 114 1.20 3.78 -6.43
N ILE A 115 1.99 3.99 -5.38
CA ILE A 115 2.07 5.27 -4.66
C ILE A 115 3.55 5.64 -4.45
N PRO A 116 4.18 6.31 -5.42
CA PRO A 116 5.57 6.74 -5.28
C PRO A 116 5.76 7.82 -4.20
N ASN A 117 4.72 8.61 -3.91
CA ASN A 117 4.76 9.71 -2.93
C ASN A 117 4.39 9.26 -1.50
N LEU A 118 4.65 8.00 -1.14
CA LEU A 118 4.32 7.49 0.18
C LEU A 118 5.33 7.99 1.22
N GLU A 119 4.88 8.87 2.11
CA GLU A 119 5.69 9.32 3.25
C GLU A 119 5.56 8.35 4.43
N SER A 120 6.54 8.39 5.33
CA SER A 120 6.46 7.63 6.60
C SER A 120 6.96 8.46 7.78
N GLU A 121 6.30 8.30 8.91
CA GLU A 121 6.65 8.97 10.16
C GLU A 121 6.66 8.00 11.34
N ILE A 122 7.60 8.19 12.26
CA ILE A 122 7.78 7.34 13.44
C ILE A 122 6.96 7.90 14.60
N ILE A 123 6.20 7.02 15.27
CA ILE A 123 5.49 7.36 16.48
C ILE A 123 6.35 7.08 17.70
N MET A 124 6.46 8.06 18.60
CA MET A 124 7.29 7.96 19.80
C MET A 124 6.58 7.17 20.89
N ILE A 125 6.66 5.84 20.84
CA ILE A 125 6.00 4.95 21.81
C ILE A 125 6.82 4.71 23.10
N GLY A 126 8.13 4.96 23.04
CA GLY A 126 9.05 4.74 24.14
C GLY A 126 9.14 5.93 25.08
N GLY A 127 9.70 5.69 26.26
CA GLY A 127 10.07 6.73 27.18
C GLY A 127 10.96 6.19 28.28
N SER A 128 11.98 6.96 28.65
CA SER A 128 12.74 6.73 29.88
C SER A 128 12.44 7.86 30.84
N THR A 129 12.17 7.51 32.10
CA THR A 129 12.09 8.48 33.19
C THR A 129 13.48 9.07 33.38
N GLY A 130 13.62 10.38 33.23
CA GLY A 130 14.84 11.10 33.57
C GLY A 130 15.00 11.25 35.08
N LYS A 131 16.18 11.71 35.52
CA LYS A 131 16.48 11.93 36.95
C LYS A 131 15.55 12.96 37.63
N GLY A 132 14.86 13.81 36.85
CA GLY A 132 13.90 14.82 37.34
C GLY A 132 12.42 14.47 37.11
N GLY A 133 12.06 13.19 36.94
CA GLY A 133 10.66 12.76 36.78
C GLY A 133 10.04 13.01 35.40
N GLY A 134 10.64 13.87 34.56
CA GLY A 134 10.26 14.06 33.18
C GLY A 134 10.53 12.82 32.32
N ILE A 135 9.61 12.48 31.41
CA ILE A 135 9.77 11.35 30.49
C ILE A 135 10.37 11.86 29.17
N ARG A 136 11.62 11.48 28.88
CA ARG A 136 12.21 11.69 27.55
C ARG A 136 11.67 10.63 26.61
N ARG A 137 10.95 11.04 25.57
CA ARG A 137 10.33 10.14 24.59
C ARG A 137 11.37 9.55 23.64
N THR A 138 11.15 8.32 23.22
CA THR A 138 12.05 7.55 22.34
C THR A 138 11.20 6.88 21.25
N PRO A 139 11.71 6.74 20.01
CA PRO A 139 10.96 6.10 18.91
C PRO A 139 10.60 4.64 19.19
N SER A 140 11.42 3.95 19.98
CA SER A 140 11.19 2.54 20.32
C SER A 140 10.88 2.32 21.79
N LYS A 141 10.00 1.35 22.08
CA LYS A 141 9.71 0.89 23.43
C LYS A 141 10.41 -0.44 23.70
N ARG A 142 11.24 -0.50 24.74
CA ARG A 142 11.90 -1.71 25.22
C ARG A 142 11.02 -2.42 26.25
N THR A 143 10.79 -3.71 26.05
CA THR A 143 10.10 -4.62 26.96
C THR A 143 11.06 -5.72 27.39
N THR A 144 10.83 -6.32 28.56
CA THR A 144 11.67 -7.37 29.12
C THR A 144 10.83 -8.58 29.46
N ARG A 145 11.35 -9.78 29.18
CA ARG A 145 10.81 -11.06 29.62
C ARG A 145 11.85 -11.74 30.50
N MET A 146 11.44 -12.19 31.68
CA MET A 146 12.31 -12.93 32.60
C MET A 146 12.33 -14.41 32.21
N HIS A 147 13.53 -14.97 32.05
CA HIS A 147 13.77 -16.40 31.86
C HIS A 147 14.66 -16.91 33.00
N LYS A 148 14.75 -18.25 33.14
CA LYS A 148 15.65 -18.89 34.12
C LYS A 148 17.11 -18.45 33.94
N SER A 149 17.55 -18.24 32.70
CA SER A 149 18.90 -17.78 32.36
C SER A 149 19.08 -16.25 32.37
N GLY A 150 18.07 -15.48 32.80
CA GLY A 150 18.14 -14.03 32.92
C GLY A 150 17.09 -13.27 32.09
N ARG A 151 17.32 -11.96 31.92
CA ARG A 151 16.38 -11.05 31.23
C ARG A 151 16.63 -11.05 29.73
N ARG A 152 15.58 -11.33 28.95
CA ARG A 152 15.59 -11.17 27.49
C ARG A 152 14.82 -9.92 27.13
N PHE A 153 15.47 -9.01 26.42
CA PHE A 153 14.87 -7.77 25.98
C PHE A 153 14.28 -7.89 24.58
N THR A 154 13.14 -7.25 24.37
CA THR A 154 12.52 -7.05 23.08
C THR A 154 12.29 -5.56 22.88
N THR A 155 12.57 -5.07 21.68
CA THR A 155 12.32 -3.68 21.31
C THR A 155 11.18 -3.66 20.30
N SER A 156 10.25 -2.74 20.50
CA SER A 156 9.11 -2.51 19.61
C SER A 156 9.18 -1.11 19.00
N ALA A 157 8.67 -0.99 17.77
CA ALA A 157 8.56 0.26 17.03
C ALA A 157 7.18 0.37 16.39
N LEU A 158 6.71 1.61 16.21
CA LEU A 158 5.44 1.92 15.58
C LEU A 158 5.67 3.00 14.53
N ILE A 159 5.28 2.73 13.29
CA ILE A 159 5.44 3.63 12.16
C ILE A 159 4.07 3.81 11.49
N VAL A 160 3.84 5.03 11.02
CA VAL A 160 2.71 5.39 10.18
C VAL A 160 3.24 5.66 8.78
N ALA A 161 2.58 5.13 7.77
CA ALA A 161 2.82 5.47 6.37
C ALA A 161 1.56 6.11 5.79
N GLY A 162 1.69 7.06 4.88
CA GLY A 162 0.54 7.73 4.26
C GLY A 162 0.93 8.74 3.20
N ASN A 163 -0.03 9.10 2.35
CA ASN A 163 0.17 9.99 1.20
C ASN A 163 -0.38 11.42 1.44
N ARG A 164 -0.73 11.75 2.70
CA ARG A 164 -1.44 13.00 3.08
C ARG A 164 -2.72 13.27 2.29
N ASP A 165 -3.29 12.22 1.72
CA ASP A 165 -4.42 12.33 0.80
C ASP A 165 -5.37 11.15 0.95
N GLY A 166 -5.80 10.92 2.19
CA GLY A 166 -6.81 9.92 2.53
C GLY A 166 -6.31 8.48 2.60
N LEU A 167 -5.02 8.19 2.44
CA LEU A 167 -4.46 6.83 2.67
C LEU A 167 -3.49 6.83 3.84
N VAL A 168 -3.74 5.96 4.81
CA VAL A 168 -2.86 5.78 5.98
C VAL A 168 -2.75 4.31 6.36
N GLY A 169 -1.55 3.91 6.74
CA GLY A 169 -1.24 2.58 7.23
C GLY A 169 -0.46 2.61 8.53
N LEU A 170 -0.74 1.64 9.41
CA LEU A 170 -0.07 1.50 10.70
C LEU A 170 0.75 0.21 10.74
N GLY A 171 2.02 0.36 11.08
CA GLY A 171 2.98 -0.72 11.17
C GLY A 171 3.49 -0.91 12.59
N PHE A 172 3.22 -2.08 13.18
CA PHE A 172 3.81 -2.49 14.47
C PHE A 172 4.79 -3.65 14.28
N ALA A 173 6.03 -3.45 14.72
CA ALA A 173 7.04 -4.49 14.75
C ALA A 173 7.67 -4.62 16.14
N ALA A 174 8.02 -5.84 16.49
CA ALA A 174 8.78 -6.17 17.69
C ALA A 174 9.90 -7.14 17.31
N GLY A 175 11.06 -6.97 17.93
CA GLY A 175 12.23 -7.79 17.63
C GLY A 175 13.35 -7.65 18.66
N PRO A 176 14.52 -8.27 18.40
CA PRO A 176 15.71 -8.15 19.24
C PRO A 176 16.21 -6.69 19.31
N PRO A 177 16.83 -6.28 20.44
CA PRO A 177 17.20 -4.87 20.67
C PRO A 177 18.36 -4.38 19.80
N ALA A 178 19.24 -5.27 19.32
CA ALA A 178 20.48 -4.90 18.61
C ALA A 178 20.24 -4.29 17.21
N LYS A 179 19.03 -4.47 16.63
CA LYS A 179 18.74 -4.19 15.21
C LYS A 179 17.63 -3.14 15.07
N HIS A 180 17.86 -1.92 15.56
CA HIS A 180 16.83 -0.88 15.56
C HIS A 180 16.40 -0.45 14.15
N GLN A 181 17.34 -0.28 13.21
CA GLN A 181 17.01 0.13 11.84
C GLN A 181 16.22 -0.96 11.09
N GLU A 182 16.63 -2.23 11.19
CA GLU A 182 15.89 -3.35 10.60
C GLU A 182 14.47 -3.46 11.18
N LEU A 183 14.32 -3.18 12.47
CA LEU A 183 13.00 -3.15 13.12
C LEU A 183 12.10 -2.06 12.52
N MET A 184 12.66 -0.87 12.26
CA MET A 184 11.92 0.22 11.64
C MET A 184 11.53 -0.12 10.19
N GLN A 185 12.42 -0.72 9.40
CA GLN A 185 12.09 -1.20 8.06
C GLN A 185 10.96 -2.25 8.07
N LYS A 186 11.01 -3.20 9.03
CA LYS A 186 9.93 -4.19 9.22
C LYS A 186 8.61 -3.54 9.63
N ALA A 187 8.64 -2.49 10.46
CA ALA A 187 7.45 -1.73 10.81
C ALA A 187 6.90 -0.99 9.58
N LEU A 188 7.76 -0.37 8.77
CA LEU A 188 7.38 0.31 7.53
C LEU A 188 6.72 -0.65 6.54
N GLN A 189 7.31 -1.81 6.29
CA GLN A 189 6.72 -2.86 5.43
C GLN A 189 5.33 -3.25 5.93
N LYS A 190 5.15 -3.45 7.24
CA LYS A 190 3.83 -3.74 7.83
C LYS A 190 2.86 -2.56 7.71
N ALA A 191 3.33 -1.32 7.74
CA ALA A 191 2.49 -0.14 7.55
C ALA A 191 1.92 -0.12 6.13
N LYS A 192 2.77 -0.38 5.11
CA LYS A 192 2.35 -0.51 3.70
C LYS A 192 1.27 -1.58 3.50
N LEU A 193 1.46 -2.75 4.13
CA LEU A 193 0.47 -3.84 4.05
C LEU A 193 -0.87 -3.52 4.73
N ASN A 194 -0.86 -2.64 5.73
CA ASN A 194 -2.04 -2.26 6.50
C ASN A 194 -2.56 -0.87 6.13
N LEU A 195 -2.47 -0.48 4.85
CA LEU A 195 -3.07 0.75 4.35
C LEU A 195 -4.60 0.69 4.39
N ILE A 196 -5.21 1.85 4.67
CA ILE A 196 -6.64 2.03 4.80
C ILE A 196 -7.03 3.34 4.11
N PRO A 197 -8.08 3.33 3.29
CA PRO A 197 -8.70 4.56 2.80
C PRO A 197 -9.52 5.23 3.90
N ILE A 198 -9.35 6.54 4.02
CA ILE A 198 -10.03 7.38 5.00
C ILE A 198 -10.93 8.35 4.24
N ARG A 199 -12.22 8.31 4.58
CA ARG A 199 -13.22 9.26 4.10
C ARG A 199 -12.99 10.61 4.76
N ARG A 200 -12.82 11.66 3.95
CA ARG A 200 -12.68 13.05 4.40
C ARG A 200 -13.89 13.86 3.95
N GLY A 201 -14.21 14.91 4.68
CA GLY A 201 -15.36 15.76 4.38
C GLY A 201 -15.46 16.97 5.29
N CYS A 202 -16.62 17.62 5.27
CA CYS A 202 -16.96 18.75 6.12
C CYS A 202 -18.23 18.42 6.91
N GLY A 203 -18.05 17.86 8.12
CA GLY A 203 -19.16 17.47 9.00
C GLY A 203 -19.50 18.44 10.12
N SER A 204 -18.82 19.59 10.17
CA SER A 204 -19.03 20.56 11.26
C SER A 204 -20.31 21.35 11.02
N TRP A 205 -21.12 21.52 12.07
CA TRP A 205 -22.30 22.39 12.01
C TRP A 205 -21.92 23.86 11.72
N GLU A 206 -20.71 24.27 12.11
CA GLU A 206 -20.22 25.64 11.96
C GLU A 206 -19.66 25.93 10.56
N CYS A 207 -19.50 24.92 9.71
CA CYS A 207 -18.86 25.09 8.39
C CYS A 207 -19.58 24.26 7.31
N SER A 208 -20.00 24.93 6.23
CA SER A 208 -20.67 24.29 5.08
C SER A 208 -19.86 24.44 3.79
N CYS A 209 -18.53 24.42 3.88
CA CYS A 209 -17.67 24.73 2.73
C CYS A 209 -17.51 23.59 1.70
N ALA A 210 -18.14 22.43 1.93
CA ALA A 210 -18.11 21.23 1.09
C ALA A 210 -16.71 20.77 0.61
N LYS A 211 -15.64 21.21 1.29
CA LYS A 211 -14.25 20.83 1.00
C LYS A 211 -13.79 19.77 2.01
N PRO A 212 -13.09 18.71 1.58
CA PRO A 212 -12.63 17.62 2.44
C PRO A 212 -11.39 18.05 3.24
N HIS A 213 -11.62 18.81 4.32
CA HIS A 213 -10.55 19.25 5.24
C HIS A 213 -10.63 18.56 6.62
N SER A 214 -11.81 18.07 6.99
CA SER A 214 -12.09 17.45 8.27
C SER A 214 -12.65 16.03 8.06
N ILE A 215 -13.24 15.48 9.10
CA ILE A 215 -13.95 14.21 9.13
C ILE A 215 -15.44 14.48 8.85
N PRO A 216 -16.18 13.59 8.16
CA PRO A 216 -17.60 13.80 7.86
C PRO A 216 -18.53 13.61 9.07
N LEU A 217 -18.19 12.72 10.00
CA LEU A 217 -19.06 12.31 11.12
C LEU A 217 -18.29 12.19 12.43
N ASN A 218 -19.00 12.31 13.55
CA ASN A 218 -18.46 11.96 14.87
C ASN A 218 -18.22 10.45 14.96
N VAL A 219 -17.01 10.05 15.34
CA VAL A 219 -16.66 8.63 15.44
C VAL A 219 -15.86 8.33 16.70
N THR A 220 -16.17 7.20 17.31
CA THR A 220 -15.46 6.68 18.48
C THR A 220 -14.71 5.41 18.12
N GLY A 221 -13.45 5.32 18.49
CA GLY A 221 -12.61 4.13 18.38
C GLY A 221 -12.08 3.69 19.74
N LYS A 222 -11.83 2.40 19.90
CA LYS A 222 -11.41 1.82 21.19
C LYS A 222 -10.27 0.82 21.01
N SER A 223 -9.30 0.87 21.92
CA SER A 223 -8.27 -0.16 22.05
C SER A 223 -7.87 -0.32 23.51
N GLY A 224 -8.12 -1.49 24.10
CA GLY A 224 -7.95 -1.72 25.53
C GLY A 224 -8.85 -0.82 26.36
N SER A 225 -8.28 -0.12 27.34
CA SER A 225 -8.99 0.87 28.16
C SER A 225 -9.09 2.26 27.53
N VAL A 226 -8.41 2.50 26.40
CA VAL A 226 -8.37 3.82 25.75
C VAL A 226 -9.50 3.94 24.75
N VAL A 227 -10.27 5.03 24.87
CA VAL A 227 -11.34 5.41 23.94
C VAL A 227 -10.99 6.77 23.36
N VAL A 228 -11.03 6.88 22.04
CA VAL A 228 -10.79 8.13 21.31
C VAL A 228 -12.04 8.48 20.52
N GLU A 229 -12.58 9.65 20.77
CA GLU A 229 -13.69 10.25 20.03
C GLU A 229 -13.12 11.35 19.12
N LEU A 230 -13.37 11.23 17.83
CA LEU A 230 -13.03 12.20 16.80
C LEU A 230 -14.30 12.92 16.39
N LYS A 231 -14.24 14.25 16.36
CA LYS A 231 -15.35 15.11 15.98
C LYS A 231 -14.94 16.01 14.80
N PRO A 232 -15.87 16.32 13.88
CA PRO A 232 -15.59 17.25 12.81
C PRO A 232 -15.33 18.64 13.40
N ALA A 233 -14.46 19.39 12.74
CA ALA A 233 -14.13 20.75 13.11
C ALA A 233 -14.35 21.67 11.90
N PRO A 234 -14.73 22.94 12.12
CA PRO A 234 -14.72 23.92 11.04
C PRO A 234 -13.29 24.20 10.55
N ARG A 235 -13.20 24.79 9.37
CA ARG A 235 -11.92 25.10 8.72
C ARG A 235 -11.13 26.14 9.50
N GLY A 236 -9.84 25.87 9.72
CA GLY A 236 -8.88 26.84 10.27
C GLY A 236 -8.59 26.68 11.77
N ILE A 237 -9.19 25.70 12.44
CA ILE A 237 -8.87 25.36 13.83
C ILE A 237 -7.53 24.61 13.93
N GLY A 238 -7.23 23.80 12.93
CA GLY A 238 -6.12 22.86 12.93
C GLY A 238 -6.40 21.58 13.73
N LEU A 239 -5.32 20.85 14.00
CA LEU A 239 -5.34 19.55 14.65
C LEU A 239 -5.32 19.70 16.19
N CYS A 240 -6.50 19.75 16.81
CA CYS A 240 -6.71 19.77 18.27
C CYS A 240 -6.59 18.36 18.88
N VAL A 241 -5.40 17.78 18.77
CA VAL A 241 -5.05 16.41 19.15
C VAL A 241 -3.66 16.35 19.77
N SER A 242 -3.41 15.31 20.57
CA SER A 242 -2.06 15.01 21.09
C SER A 242 -1.05 14.78 19.95
N ASP A 243 0.24 15.04 20.21
CA ASP A 243 1.29 15.08 19.19
C ASP A 243 1.36 13.80 18.34
N GLU A 244 1.28 12.62 18.95
CA GLU A 244 1.35 11.37 18.17
C GLU A 244 0.10 11.13 17.30
N ILE A 245 -1.05 11.65 17.73
CA ILE A 245 -2.28 11.59 16.93
C ILE A 245 -2.20 12.63 15.80
N LYS A 246 -1.61 13.80 16.06
CA LYS A 246 -1.37 14.84 15.07
C LYS A 246 -0.60 14.29 13.87
N LYS A 247 0.48 13.53 14.11
CA LYS A 247 1.22 12.81 13.06
C LYS A 247 0.32 11.95 12.19
N ILE A 248 -0.50 11.11 12.81
CA ILE A 248 -1.43 10.22 12.08
C ILE A 248 -2.44 11.03 11.23
N MET A 249 -3.02 12.09 11.80
CA MET A 249 -3.99 12.94 11.10
C MET A 249 -3.36 13.70 9.92
N THR A 250 -2.13 14.18 10.09
CA THR A 250 -1.36 14.82 9.02
C THR A 250 -1.11 13.83 7.88
N MET A 251 -0.69 12.60 8.20
CA MET A 251 -0.48 11.55 7.19
C MET A 251 -1.78 11.14 6.49
N ALA A 252 -2.93 11.29 7.16
CA ALA A 252 -4.26 11.11 6.57
C ALA A 252 -4.69 12.24 5.62
N GLY A 253 -4.01 13.38 5.65
CA GLY A 253 -4.47 14.56 4.93
C GLY A 253 -5.64 15.28 5.59
N ILE A 254 -5.85 15.05 6.88
CA ILE A 254 -6.88 15.73 7.66
C ILE A 254 -6.24 16.97 8.30
N LYS A 255 -6.88 18.13 8.13
CA LYS A 255 -6.35 19.43 8.58
C LYS A 255 -6.98 19.88 9.89
N ASP A 256 -8.28 19.66 10.05
CA ASP A 256 -9.04 20.19 11.18
C ASP A 256 -9.83 19.06 11.86
N VAL A 257 -9.57 18.79 13.14
CA VAL A 257 -10.30 17.77 13.93
C VAL A 257 -10.31 18.15 15.41
N TRP A 258 -11.43 17.94 16.06
CA TRP A 258 -11.52 17.90 17.51
C TRP A 258 -11.40 16.47 18.03
N SER A 259 -10.67 16.29 19.13
CA SER A 259 -10.56 14.98 19.76
C SER A 259 -10.90 15.02 21.23
N LYS A 260 -11.50 13.93 21.71
CA LYS A 260 -11.71 13.67 23.12
C LYS A 260 -11.22 12.27 23.44
N THR A 261 -10.23 12.17 24.31
CA THR A 261 -9.64 10.89 24.72
C THR A 261 -10.04 10.56 26.16
N ARG A 262 -10.41 9.32 26.43
CA ARG A 262 -10.70 8.80 27.78
C ARG A 262 -9.90 7.53 28.06
N GLY A 263 -9.63 7.25 29.33
CA GLY A 263 -8.88 6.07 29.78
C GLY A 263 -7.37 6.33 29.91
N GLN A 264 -6.57 5.25 29.87
CA GLN A 264 -5.12 5.33 30.12
C GLN A 264 -4.33 5.78 28.88
N THR A 265 -4.36 7.08 28.58
CA THR A 265 -3.74 7.70 27.40
C THR A 265 -2.21 7.61 27.38
N GLN A 266 -1.56 7.31 28.51
CA GLN A 266 -0.12 7.08 28.55
C GLN A 266 0.30 5.87 27.71
N SER A 267 -0.59 4.88 27.52
CA SER A 267 -0.35 3.73 26.64
C SER A 267 -0.53 4.13 25.16
N ARG A 268 0.54 4.66 24.57
CA ARG A 268 0.53 5.17 23.17
C ARG A 268 0.20 4.12 22.13
N ILE A 269 0.65 2.88 22.32
CA ILE A 269 0.33 1.78 21.39
C ILE A 269 -1.19 1.60 21.30
N ASN A 270 -1.88 1.66 22.45
CA ASN A 270 -3.34 1.55 22.48
C ASN A 270 -4.01 2.82 21.99
N LEU A 271 -3.49 4.00 22.33
CA LEU A 271 -4.01 5.27 21.85
C LEU A 271 -4.03 5.32 20.31
N VAL A 272 -2.91 4.99 19.68
CA VAL A 272 -2.77 4.99 18.22
C VAL A 272 -3.67 3.95 17.58
N LYS A 273 -3.73 2.74 18.14
CA LYS A 273 -4.66 1.70 17.65
C LYS A 273 -6.11 2.12 17.77
N ALA A 274 -6.49 2.84 18.83
CA ALA A 274 -7.84 3.37 18.99
C ALA A 274 -8.18 4.44 17.95
N VAL A 275 -7.23 5.32 17.60
CA VAL A 275 -7.39 6.28 16.49
C VAL A 275 -7.57 5.55 15.16
N PHE A 276 -6.74 4.55 14.89
CA PHE A 276 -6.86 3.75 13.67
C PHE A 276 -8.18 2.98 13.59
N ASP A 277 -8.70 2.48 14.72
CA ASP A 277 -10.04 1.88 14.80
C ASP A 277 -11.15 2.91 14.53
N ALA A 278 -11.01 4.14 15.04
CA ALA A 278 -11.93 5.23 14.70
C ALA A 278 -11.92 5.53 13.20
N MET A 279 -10.75 5.60 12.58
CA MET A 279 -10.61 5.81 11.13
C MET A 279 -11.25 4.67 10.32
N LYS A 280 -11.06 3.40 10.72
CA LYS A 280 -11.75 2.26 10.10
C LYS A 280 -13.27 2.33 10.24
N ARG A 281 -13.77 2.88 11.34
CA ARG A 281 -15.21 3.04 11.56
C ARG A 281 -15.79 4.13 10.67
N LEU A 282 -15.04 5.19 10.38
CA LEU A 282 -15.47 6.23 9.45
C LEU A 282 -15.87 5.67 8.08
N ASP A 283 -15.10 4.71 7.59
CA ASP A 283 -15.38 4.08 6.30
C ASP A 283 -16.64 3.18 6.31
N ARG A 284 -17.01 2.63 7.48
CA ARG A 284 -18.17 1.73 7.60
C ARG A 284 -19.52 2.45 7.63
N PHE A 285 -19.55 3.77 7.79
CA PHE A 285 -20.82 4.49 7.82
C PHE A 285 -21.44 4.52 6.43
N LYS A 286 -22.67 4.04 6.34
CA LYS A 286 -23.49 4.22 5.15
C LYS A 286 -24.13 5.60 5.21
N LEU A 287 -23.84 6.42 4.21
CA LEU A 287 -24.47 7.72 4.01
C LEU A 287 -25.49 7.60 2.88
N GLN A 288 -26.51 8.45 2.91
CA GLN A 288 -27.37 8.66 1.74
C GLN A 288 -26.67 9.60 0.75
N ASP A 289 -26.92 9.43 -0.54
CA ASP A 289 -26.31 10.24 -1.61
C ASP A 289 -26.52 11.76 -1.41
N SER A 290 -27.64 12.15 -0.82
CA SER A 290 -27.93 13.55 -0.46
C SER A 290 -26.96 14.08 0.60
N GLN A 291 -26.64 13.27 1.60
CA GLN A 291 -25.72 13.61 2.68
C GLN A 291 -24.27 13.64 2.20
N GLU A 292 -23.88 12.75 1.29
CA GLU A 292 -22.53 12.75 0.72
C GLU A 292 -22.22 14.05 -0.02
N LYS A 293 -23.21 14.57 -0.77
CA LYS A 293 -23.09 15.86 -1.47
C LYS A 293 -22.98 17.03 -0.49
N ILE A 294 -23.78 17.04 0.57
CA ILE A 294 -23.75 18.11 1.60
C ILE A 294 -22.40 18.11 2.32
N LEU A 295 -21.89 16.92 2.67
CA LEU A 295 -20.64 16.77 3.40
C LEU A 295 -19.40 16.98 2.51
N GLY A 296 -19.55 17.00 1.19
CA GLY A 296 -18.44 17.07 0.25
C GLY A 296 -17.47 15.91 0.45
N LEU A 297 -18.00 14.69 0.49
CA LEU A 297 -17.23 13.49 0.80
C LEU A 297 -16.19 13.25 -0.32
N ALA A 298 -14.92 13.10 0.08
CA ALA A 298 -13.86 12.63 -0.80
C ALA A 298 -13.35 11.28 -0.30
N GLU A 299 -13.43 10.28 -1.17
CA GLU A 299 -12.84 8.97 -0.97
C GLU A 299 -11.46 8.92 -1.65
N GLY A 300 -10.38 8.83 -0.87
CA GLY A 300 -9.03 8.70 -1.42
C GLY A 300 -8.49 9.96 -2.10
N LYS A 301 -7.71 9.74 -3.17
CA LYS A 301 -6.85 10.72 -3.82
C LYS A 301 -7.67 11.91 -4.34
N MET A 302 -7.37 13.13 -3.89
CA MET A 302 -7.84 14.32 -4.59
C MET A 302 -7.04 14.40 -5.90
N GLY A 303 -7.76 14.43 -7.02
CA GLY A 303 -7.20 14.43 -8.38
C GLY A 303 -6.07 15.42 -8.58
#